data_AF-A0A966X5G9-F1
#
_entry.id   AF-A0A966X5G9-F1
#
_cell.length_a   1.000
_cell.length_b   1.000
_cell.length_c   1.000
_cell.angle_alpha   90.00
_cell.angle_beta   90.00
_cell.angle_gamma   90.00
#
_symmetry.space_group_name_H-M   'P 1'
#
loop_
_entity.id
_entity.type
_entity.pdbx_description
1 polymer ?
#
loop_
_entity_poly.entity_id
_entity_poly.type
_entity_poly.pdbx_seq_one_letter_code
_entity_poly.pdbx_strand_id
1 'polypeptide(L)'
;NPGTMLLGVGVDFDLTPTLRVTLNANQIWFENTSSVSAVRNQGVVDKNLGLDLSLSLTYRPHMIQNVVLRASGATMRAGPGYDNLFGASEPDPYSVVLNAVLTY
;
A
#
# COMPACT_ATOMS: atom_id res chain seq x y z
N ASN A 1 5.84 23.21 -0.11
CA ASN A 1 5.23 21.96 -0.58
C ASN A 1 6.00 20.83 0.09
N PRO A 2 5.47 20.22 1.16
CA PRO A 2 6.16 19.10 1.79
C PRO A 2 6.17 17.93 0.80
N GLY A 3 7.34 17.60 0.26
CA GLY A 3 7.50 16.43 -0.59
C GLY A 3 7.29 15.15 0.24
N THR A 4 6.69 14.15 -0.39
CA THR A 4 6.61 12.79 0.15
C THR A 4 7.51 11.91 -0.72
N MET A 5 8.47 11.23 -0.09
CA MET A 5 9.31 10.24 -0.76
C MET A 5 8.74 8.85 -0.51
N LEU A 6 8.66 8.05 -1.57
CA LEU A 6 8.21 6.67 -1.54
C LEU A 6 9.29 5.79 -2.17
N LEU A 7 9.71 4.75 -1.45
CA LEU A 7 10.57 3.70 -1.98
C LEU A 7 9.82 2.38 -1.89
N GLY A 8 9.59 1.76 -3.04
CA GLY A 8 8.90 0.48 -3.15
C GLY A 8 9.83 -0.63 -3.64
N VAL A 9 9.64 -1.83 -3.09
CA VAL A 9 10.17 -3.07 -3.64
C VAL A 9 8.99 -4.00 -3.91
N GLY A 10 8.94 -4.55 -5.12
CA GLY A 10 7.89 -5.47 -5.55
C GLY A 10 8.49 -6.76 -6.11
N VAL A 11 7.78 -7.87 -5.90
CA VAL A 11 8.09 -9.17 -6.51
C VAL A 11 6.83 -9.74 -7.16
N ASP A 12 6.99 -10.20 -8.39
CA ASP A 12 5.93 -10.83 -9.18
C ASP A 12 6.28 -12.30 -9.43
N PHE A 13 5.35 -13.18 -9.09
CA PHE A 13 5.44 -14.62 -9.28
C PHE A 13 4.33 -15.10 -10.20
N ASP A 14 4.70 -15.54 -11.39
CA ASP A 14 3.81 -16.28 -12.28
C ASP A 14 3.82 -17.76 -11.86
N LEU A 15 2.92 -18.12 -10.94
CA LEU A 15 2.81 -19.50 -10.43
C LEU A 15 2.32 -20.45 -11.53
N THR A 16 1.41 -19.98 -12.38
CA THR A 16 0.96 -20.68 -13.59
C THR A 16 0.69 -19.65 -14.68
N PRO A 17 0.51 -20.05 -15.96
CA PRO A 17 0.13 -19.10 -17.02
C PRO A 17 -1.19 -18.36 -16.74
N THR A 18 -2.03 -18.91 -15.85
CA THR A 18 -3.33 -18.35 -15.48
C THR A 18 -3.32 -17.68 -14.11
N LEU A 19 -2.32 -17.89 -13.25
CA LEU A 19 -2.25 -17.34 -11.90
C LEU A 19 -0.95 -16.56 -11.68
N ARG A 20 -1.10 -15.26 -11.42
CA ARG A 20 -0.03 -14.37 -11.00
C ARG A 20 -0.25 -13.93 -9.56
N VAL A 21 0.82 -13.93 -8.78
CA VAL A 21 0.89 -13.41 -7.43
C VAL A 21 1.89 -12.27 -7.40
N THR A 22 1.49 -11.13 -6.85
CA THR A 22 2.30 -9.92 -6.74
C THR A 22 2.38 -9.52 -5.27
N LEU A 23 3.57 -9.26 -4.77
CA LEU A 23 3.80 -8.71 -3.44
C LEU A 23 4.53 -7.38 -3.59
N ASN A 24 4.07 -6.34 -2.89
CA ASN A 24 4.77 -5.07 -2.81
C ASN A 24 4.97 -4.66 -1.36
N ALA A 25 6.11 -4.03 -1.10
CA ALA A 25 6.47 -3.40 0.14
C ALA A 25 6.91 -1.96 -0.17
N ASN A 26 6.15 -0.97 0.27
CA ASN A 26 6.41 0.45 0.05
C ASN A 26 6.70 1.14 1.37
N GLN A 27 7.91 1.67 1.53
CA GLN A 27 8.26 2.52 2.65
C GLN A 27 8.00 3.98 2.27
N ILE A 28 7.26 4.68 3.13
CA ILE A 28 6.85 6.07 2.87
C ILE A 28 7.49 6.97 3.93
N TRP A 29 8.12 8.06 3.47
CA TRP A 29 8.71 9.07 4.33
C TRP A 29 8.27 10.48 3.92
N PHE A 30 8.21 11.39 4.89
CA PHE A 30 8.14 12.81 4.60
C PHE A 30 9.54 13.35 4.31
N GLU A 31 9.69 14.04 3.17
CA GLU A 31 10.92 14.72 2.80
C GLU A 31 11.17 15.92 3.73
N ASN A 32 10.09 16.62 4.13
CA ASN A 32 10.16 17.78 5.01
C ASN A 32 8.91 17.88 5.92
N THR A 33 9.06 17.62 7.23
CA THR A 33 7.96 17.67 8.23
C THR A 33 7.58 19.08 8.67
N SER A 34 8.26 20.13 8.18
CA SER A 34 8.02 21.53 8.56
C SER A 34 6.63 22.08 8.18
N SER A 35 5.98 21.51 7.16
CA SER A 35 4.64 21.95 6.75
C SER A 35 3.51 21.26 7.50
N VAL A 36 3.73 20.01 7.93
CA VAL A 36 2.74 19.21 8.67
C VAL A 36 2.65 19.68 10.14
N SER A 37 3.79 20.04 10.74
CA SER A 37 3.84 20.66 12.08
C SER A 37 3.18 22.05 12.12
N ALA A 38 3.32 22.84 11.05
CA ALA A 38 2.72 24.17 10.95
C ALA A 38 1.18 24.14 10.85
N VAL A 39 0.60 23.13 10.20
CA VAL A 39 -0.87 23.00 10.08
C VAL A 39 -1.51 22.34 11.30
N ARG A 40 -0.80 21.44 12.01
CA ARG A 40 -1.35 20.75 13.20
C ARG A 40 -0.98 21.38 14.55
N ASN A 41 -0.16 22.44 14.56
CA ASN A 41 0.30 23.10 15.79
C ASN A 41 0.91 22.10 16.82
N GLN A 42 1.57 21.05 16.31
CA GLN A 42 2.19 19.98 17.10
C GLN A 42 3.70 19.92 16.80
N GLY A 43 4.47 19.63 17.84
CA GLY A 43 5.94 19.53 17.79
C GLY A 43 6.47 18.45 16.83
N VAL A 44 7.80 18.39 16.71
CA VAL A 44 8.59 17.62 15.73
C VAL A 44 7.94 16.26 15.39
N VAL A 45 7.31 16.17 14.22
CA VAL A 45 6.76 14.91 13.70
C VAL A 45 7.91 14.10 13.08
N ASP A 46 8.03 12.84 13.48
CA ASP A 46 9.02 11.91 12.93
C ASP A 46 8.77 11.66 11.44
N LYS A 47 9.85 11.61 10.64
CA LYS A 47 9.78 11.54 9.17
C LYS A 47 9.25 10.21 8.62
N ASN A 48 9.10 9.19 9.46
CA ASN A 48 8.72 7.83 9.04
C ASN A 48 7.22 7.59 9.24
N LEU A 49 6.47 7.56 8.13
CA LEU A 49 5.04 7.28 8.11
C LEU A 49 4.73 5.81 8.34
N GLY A 50 5.56 4.91 7.81
CA GLY A 50 5.37 3.47 7.94
C GLY A 50 5.71 2.68 6.69
N LEU A 51 5.43 1.39 6.77
CA LEU A 51 5.61 0.41 5.70
C LEU A 51 4.24 -0.06 5.22
N ASP A 52 3.92 0.18 3.96
CA ASP A 52 2.77 -0.40 3.26
C ASP A 52 3.16 -1.75 2.65
N LEU A 53 2.40 -2.78 2.96
CA LEU A 53 2.56 -4.12 2.42
C LEU A 53 1.29 -4.49 1.67
N SER A 54 1.41 -4.81 0.38
CA SER A 54 0.29 -5.26 -0.44
C SER A 54 0.58 -6.60 -1.11
N LEU A 55 -0.46 -7.43 -1.16
CA LEU A 55 -0.51 -8.71 -1.85
C LEU A 55 -1.63 -8.63 -2.89
N SER A 56 -1.35 -9.02 -4.12
CA SER A 56 -2.33 -9.12 -5.19
C SER A 56 -2.27 -10.50 -5.86
N LEU A 57 -3.43 -11.07 -6.10
CA LEU A 57 -3.66 -12.33 -6.79
C LEU A 57 -4.44 -12.00 -8.06
N THR A 58 -3.92 -12.42 -9.21
CA THR A 58 -4.58 -12.25 -10.50
C THR A 58 -4.77 -13.61 -11.16
N TYR A 59 -6.03 -13.98 -11.38
CA TYR A 59 -6.43 -15.22 -12.04
C TYR A 59 -7.09 -14.95 -13.40
N ARG A 60 -6.57 -15.62 -14.43
CA ARG A 60 -6.91 -15.47 -15.85
C ARG A 60 -7.19 -16.86 -16.46
N PRO A 61 -8.40 -17.41 -16.28
CA PRO A 61 -8.72 -18.75 -16.78
C PRO A 61 -8.59 -18.82 -18.30
N HIS A 62 -8.13 -19.97 -18.81
CA HIS A 62 -7.93 -20.26 -20.24
C HIS A 62 -6.95 -19.32 -20.99
N MET A 63 -6.21 -18.45 -20.28
CA MET A 63 -5.22 -17.52 -20.86
C MET A 63 -5.81 -16.55 -21.92
N ILE A 64 -7.13 -16.53 -22.04
CA ILE A 64 -7.92 -15.60 -22.83
C ILE A 64 -8.26 -14.40 -21.95
N GLN A 65 -8.14 -13.18 -22.49
CA GLN A 65 -8.38 -11.94 -21.75
C GLN A 65 -9.87 -11.65 -21.49
N ASN A 66 -10.75 -12.60 -21.80
CA ASN A 66 -12.20 -12.47 -21.65
C ASN A 66 -12.63 -12.48 -20.18
N VAL A 67 -11.83 -13.09 -19.30
CA VAL A 67 -12.13 -13.20 -17.87
C VAL A 67 -10.87 -12.90 -17.06
N VAL A 68 -10.90 -11.84 -16.27
CA VAL A 68 -9.81 -11.48 -15.36
C VAL A 68 -10.38 -11.27 -13.96
N LEU A 69 -10.01 -12.16 -13.03
CA LEU A 69 -10.31 -12.05 -11.62
C LEU A 69 -9.09 -11.52 -10.88
N ARG A 70 -9.26 -10.51 -10.05
CA ARG A 70 -8.20 -9.93 -9.24
C ARG A 70 -8.68 -9.79 -7.80
N ALA A 71 -7.85 -10.22 -6.87
CA ALA A 71 -8.04 -10.01 -5.45
C ALA A 71 -6.77 -9.36 -4.91
N SER A 72 -6.89 -8.25 -4.21
CA SER A 72 -5.74 -7.57 -3.60
C SER A 72 -6.05 -7.18 -2.17
N GLY A 73 -5.10 -7.41 -1.28
CA GLY A 73 -5.11 -6.93 0.10
C GLY A 73 -3.91 -6.04 0.33
N ALA A 74 -4.08 -4.94 1.04
CA ALA A 74 -3.01 -4.08 1.50
C ALA A 74 -3.17 -3.83 2.99
N THR A 75 -2.06 -3.79 3.70
CA THR A 75 -1.99 -3.42 5.11
C THR A 75 -0.84 -2.45 5.26
N MET A 76 -1.06 -1.36 5.96
CA MET A 76 0.00 -0.42 6.26
C MET A 76 0.34 -0.56 7.74
N ARG A 77 1.58 -0.94 8.03
CA ARG A 77 2.12 -0.87 9.38
C ARG A 77 2.45 0.58 9.70
N ALA A 78 1.73 1.11 10.68
CA ALA A 78 1.95 2.42 11.25
C ALA A 78 3.38 2.55 11.81
N GLY A 79 4.13 3.57 11.36
CA GLY A 79 5.39 3.96 11.97
C GLY A 79 5.21 5.00 13.10
N PRO A 80 6.28 5.42 13.78
CA PRO A 80 6.21 6.42 14.86
C PRO A 80 5.61 7.77 14.43
N GLY A 81 5.68 8.12 13.14
CA GLY A 81 5.03 9.30 12.57
C GLY A 81 3.52 9.15 12.38
N TYR A 82 3.01 7.92 12.23
CA TYR A 82 1.58 7.62 12.18
C TYR A 82 0.96 7.65 13.58
N ASP A 83 1.64 7.08 14.58
CA ASP A 83 1.21 7.11 15.99
C ASP A 83 1.11 8.54 16.54
N ASN A 84 2.01 9.44 16.13
CA ASN A 84 1.94 10.86 16.48
C ASN A 84 0.78 11.62 15.81
N LEU A 85 0.26 11.12 14.68
CA LEU A 85 -0.81 11.79 13.93
C LEU A 85 -2.21 11.26 14.28
N PHE A 86 -2.34 9.96 14.54
CA PHE A 86 -3.62 9.27 14.71
C PHE A 86 -3.82 8.64 16.11
N GLY A 87 -2.76 8.50 16.91
CA GLY A 87 -2.82 7.94 18.26
C GLY A 87 -2.56 6.43 18.28
N ALA A 88 -1.74 5.99 19.24
CA ALA A 88 -1.18 4.64 19.36
C ALA A 88 -2.18 3.51 19.70
N SER A 89 -3.46 3.63 19.33
CA SER A 89 -4.52 2.66 19.67
C SER A 89 -5.42 2.29 18.49
N GLU A 90 -5.13 2.78 17.29
CA GLU A 90 -5.87 2.40 16.08
C GLU A 90 -5.26 1.15 15.43
N PRO A 91 -6.08 0.12 15.11
CA PRO A 91 -5.61 -1.06 14.38
C PRO A 91 -4.99 -0.65 13.05
N ASP A 92 -3.90 -1.33 12.65
CA ASP A 92 -3.23 -1.11 11.36
C ASP A 92 -4.27 -1.05 10.22
N PRO A 93 -4.33 0.03 9.41
CA PRO A 93 -5.32 0.15 8.36
C PRO A 93 -5.11 -0.94 7.32
N TYR A 94 -6.18 -1.67 7.01
CA TYR A 94 -6.22 -2.71 5.99
C TYR A 94 -7.23 -2.38 4.91
N SER A 95 -6.90 -2.73 3.67
CA SER A 95 -7.75 -2.58 2.50
C SER A 95 -7.82 -3.92 1.78
N VAL A 96 -9.03 -4.32 1.38
CA VAL A 96 -9.25 -5.52 0.56
C VAL A 96 -10.12 -5.12 -0.62
N VAL A 97 -9.67 -5.46 -1.82
CA VAL A 97 -10.33 -5.13 -3.07
C VAL A 97 -10.46 -6.40 -3.91
N LEU A 98 -11.67 -6.64 -4.42
CA LEU A 98 -11.97 -7.69 -5.37
C LEU A 98 -12.46 -7.06 -6.66
N ASN A 99 -11.88 -7.46 -7.79
CA ASN A 99 -12.25 -6.98 -9.12
C ASN A 99 -12.46 -8.15 -10.06
N ALA A 100 -13.54 -8.11 -10.82
CA ALA A 100 -13.80 -9.05 -11.91
C ALA A 100 -14.06 -8.26 -13.20
N VAL A 101 -13.32 -8.56 -14.25
CA VAL A 101 -13.51 -7.97 -15.59
C VAL A 101 -13.92 -9.08 -16.54
N LEU A 102 -15.05 -8.88 -17.21
CA LEU A 102 -15.59 -9.77 -18.23
C LEU A 102 -15.68 -9.01 -19.55
N THR A 103 -15.13 -9.59 -20.61
CA THR A 103 -15.22 -9.07 -21.98
C THR A 103 -15.91 -10.11 -22.84
N TYR A 104 -17.00 -9.72 -23.49
CA TYR A 104 -17.84 -10.57 -24.35
C TYR A 104 -17.93 -10.01 -25.78
#